data_AF-A0A368UVC0-F1
#
_entry.id   AF-A0A368UVC0-F1
#
_cell.length_a   1.000
_cell.length_b   1.000
_cell.length_c   1.000
_cell.angle_alpha   90.00
_cell.angle_beta   90.00
_cell.angle_gamma   90.00
#
_symmetry.space_group_name_H-M   'P 1'
#
loop_
_entity.id
_entity.type
_entity.pdbx_description
1 polymer ?
#
loop_
_entity_poly.entity_id
_entity_poly.type
_entity_poly.pdbx_seq_one_letter_code
_entity_poly.pdbx_strand_id
1 'polypeptide(L)'
;MSKFILPPKVISDFSGYQYLIDLYLQIKEDESNSVELSFENTSWFGANLAAVLGAIVELVGRQGKKVVVSGICWPIESVLRRNRFLCEFEYPPLVDYYNTILEYRKFPPEADQDFMLYIKNELLGKPDFPEHSQLLGKRINENIFELYENARTHGRCAQTHTCGQYYPNKMPKRLDITIVDMGRTIKTNVNEFLGASLSGAKAIEWALQYGNTTKTGNISGGLGLDIIFNFIKLNQGKIQIISSDGYWEYRRGFTTKTNFEKAFPGTIANIEFNLDDSARYQLREEVPLDDIF
;
A
#
# COMPACT_ATOMS: atom_id res chain seq x y z
N MET A 1 30.64 2.77 -3.16
CA MET A 1 29.23 3.17 -3.22
C MET A 1 28.65 2.50 -4.45
N SER A 2 27.74 1.55 -4.27
CA SER A 2 27.09 0.84 -5.38
C SER A 2 25.93 1.67 -5.90
N LYS A 3 25.82 1.83 -7.23
CA LYS A 3 24.77 2.62 -7.88
C LYS A 3 23.73 1.71 -8.53
N PHE A 4 22.46 1.88 -8.17
CA PHE A 4 21.32 1.18 -8.73
C PHE A 4 20.48 2.17 -9.52
N ILE A 5 20.39 1.96 -10.83
CA ILE A 5 19.66 2.83 -11.74
C ILE A 5 18.21 2.36 -11.81
N LEU A 6 17.27 3.26 -11.49
CA LEU A 6 15.85 2.99 -11.59
C LEU A 6 15.41 2.99 -13.06
N PRO A 7 14.43 2.13 -13.42
CA PRO A 7 13.95 2.05 -14.79
C PRO A 7 13.19 3.34 -15.18
N PRO A 8 12.88 3.51 -16.48
CA PRO A 8 12.16 4.69 -16.96
C PRO A 8 10.80 4.91 -16.30
N LYS A 9 10.15 3.84 -15.85
CA LYS A 9 8.84 3.86 -15.23
C LYS A 9 8.72 2.79 -14.16
N VAL A 10 8.27 3.17 -12.95
CA VAL A 10 7.86 2.26 -11.89
C VAL A 10 6.43 2.61 -11.49
N ILE A 11 5.50 1.64 -11.56
CA ILE A 11 4.07 1.82 -11.27
C ILE A 11 3.51 0.63 -10.48
N SER A 12 2.32 0.80 -9.90
CA SER A 12 1.60 -0.24 -9.13
C SER A 12 1.03 -1.34 -10.04
N ASP A 13 1.91 -2.13 -10.63
CA ASP A 13 1.62 -3.34 -11.38
C ASP A 13 2.64 -4.44 -11.08
N PHE A 14 2.42 -5.65 -11.60
CA PHE A 14 3.31 -6.79 -11.36
C PHE A 14 4.78 -6.46 -11.67
N SER A 15 5.08 -5.84 -12.80
CA SER A 15 6.45 -5.51 -13.21
C SER A 15 7.12 -4.49 -12.28
N GLY A 16 6.37 -3.48 -11.83
CA GLY A 16 6.87 -2.49 -10.88
C GLY A 16 7.17 -3.09 -9.51
N TYR A 17 6.29 -3.97 -9.00
CA TYR A 17 6.56 -4.70 -7.75
C TYR A 17 7.71 -5.70 -7.90
N GLN A 18 7.80 -6.43 -9.00
CA GLN A 18 8.93 -7.32 -9.31
C GLN A 18 10.25 -6.54 -9.29
N TYR A 19 10.30 -5.37 -9.94
CA TYR A 19 11.48 -4.50 -9.89
C TYR A 19 11.85 -4.10 -8.45
N LEU A 20 10.88 -3.69 -7.63
CA LEU A 20 11.15 -3.28 -6.24
C LEU A 20 11.62 -4.45 -5.38
N ILE A 21 11.10 -5.66 -5.61
CA ILE A 21 11.57 -6.90 -4.96
C ILE A 21 13.03 -7.18 -5.37
N ASP A 22 13.32 -7.12 -6.66
CA ASP A 22 14.67 -7.33 -7.18
C ASP A 22 15.65 -6.30 -6.65
N LEU A 23 15.26 -5.03 -6.63
CA LEU A 23 16.06 -3.93 -6.09
C LEU A 23 16.42 -4.18 -4.62
N TYR A 24 15.44 -4.56 -3.80
CA TYR A 24 15.69 -4.90 -2.40
C TYR A 24 16.74 -6.02 -2.25
N LEU A 25 16.57 -7.11 -3.00
CA LEU A 25 17.46 -8.26 -2.89
C LEU A 25 18.87 -7.95 -3.38
N GLN A 26 18.99 -7.21 -4.49
CA GLN A 26 20.27 -6.74 -5.00
C GLN A 26 20.98 -5.84 -3.99
N ILE A 27 20.26 -4.89 -3.37
CA ILE A 27 20.85 -4.01 -2.34
C ILE A 27 21.25 -4.82 -1.11
N LYS A 28 20.44 -5.78 -0.69
CA LYS A 28 20.73 -6.65 0.47
C LYS A 28 21.99 -7.50 0.26
N GLU A 29 22.16 -8.05 -0.94
CA GLU A 29 23.30 -8.91 -1.30
C GLU A 29 24.57 -8.13 -1.64
N ASP A 30 24.44 -6.84 -1.97
CA ASP A 30 25.56 -5.96 -2.25
C ASP A 30 26.51 -5.83 -1.04
N GLU A 31 27.81 -5.86 -1.26
CA GLU A 31 28.79 -5.77 -0.17
C GLU A 31 29.03 -4.31 0.29
N SER A 32 28.55 -3.31 -0.46
CA SER A 32 28.74 -1.91 -0.11
C SER A 32 27.81 -1.49 1.02
N ASN A 33 28.39 -0.81 2.00
CA ASN A 33 27.63 -0.13 3.06
C ASN A 33 27.06 1.22 2.60
N SER A 34 27.27 1.61 1.33
CA SER A 34 26.74 2.85 0.76
C SER A 34 26.15 2.58 -0.62
N VAL A 35 24.88 2.94 -0.78
CA VAL A 35 24.03 2.61 -1.91
C VAL A 35 23.43 3.90 -2.47
N GLU A 36 23.55 4.10 -3.78
CA GLU A 36 22.94 5.20 -4.51
C GLU A 36 21.76 4.68 -5.33
N LEU A 37 20.56 5.20 -5.08
CA LEU A 37 19.38 4.97 -5.90
C LEU A 37 19.26 6.12 -6.91
N SER A 38 19.61 5.84 -8.17
CA SER A 38 19.66 6.85 -9.21
C SER A 38 18.40 6.85 -10.06
N PHE A 39 17.71 7.98 -10.09
CA PHE A 39 16.52 8.25 -10.92
C PHE A 39 16.89 8.83 -12.28
N GLU A 40 18.16 8.78 -12.70
CA GLU A 40 18.67 9.49 -13.89
C GLU A 40 17.95 9.13 -15.20
N ASN A 41 17.38 7.93 -15.27
CA ASN A 41 16.57 7.47 -16.41
C ASN A 41 15.07 7.47 -16.14
N THR A 42 14.65 7.78 -14.91
CA THR A 42 13.26 7.66 -14.47
C THR A 42 12.45 8.88 -14.86
N SER A 43 11.46 8.65 -15.71
CA SER A 43 10.48 9.64 -16.16
C SER A 43 9.17 9.57 -15.38
N TRP A 44 8.90 8.43 -14.72
CA TRP A 44 7.70 8.24 -13.91
C TRP A 44 7.96 7.28 -12.74
N PHE A 45 7.61 7.72 -11.54
CA PHE A 45 7.58 6.88 -10.34
C PHE A 45 6.23 7.08 -9.66
N GLY A 46 5.46 6.00 -9.46
CA GLY A 46 4.19 6.05 -8.74
C GLY A 46 4.40 6.55 -7.33
N ALA A 47 3.83 7.70 -6.96
CA ALA A 47 4.14 8.33 -5.67
C ALA A 47 3.71 7.48 -4.47
N ASN A 48 2.64 6.69 -4.60
CA ASN A 48 2.23 5.71 -3.59
C ASN A 48 3.33 4.66 -3.31
N LEU A 49 4.16 4.33 -4.32
CA LEU A 49 5.30 3.40 -4.17
C LEU A 49 6.46 3.97 -3.35
N ALA A 50 6.42 5.26 -2.98
CA ALA A 50 7.31 5.81 -1.98
C ALA A 50 7.18 5.06 -0.63
N ALA A 51 5.99 4.52 -0.32
CA ALA A 51 5.79 3.64 0.83
C ALA A 51 6.67 2.38 0.73
N VAL A 52 6.69 1.72 -0.44
CA VAL A 52 7.47 0.50 -0.68
C VAL A 52 8.96 0.80 -0.69
N LEU A 53 9.39 1.85 -1.40
CA LEU A 53 10.79 2.24 -1.46
C LEU A 53 11.30 2.67 -0.08
N GLY A 54 10.50 3.40 0.69
CA GLY A 54 10.81 3.78 2.07
C GLY A 54 10.98 2.56 2.99
N ALA A 55 10.11 1.55 2.86
CA ALA A 55 10.22 0.30 3.59
C ALA A 55 11.50 -0.48 3.22
N ILE A 56 11.88 -0.50 1.93
CA ILE A 56 13.14 -1.10 1.46
C ILE A 56 14.34 -0.36 2.07
N VAL A 57 14.35 0.97 1.99
CA VAL A 57 15.42 1.84 2.51
C VAL A 57 15.61 1.62 4.01
N GLU A 58 14.52 1.57 4.78
CA GLU A 58 14.58 1.29 6.21
C GLU A 58 15.15 -0.11 6.50
N LEU A 59 14.70 -1.14 5.76
CA LEU A 59 15.15 -2.51 5.99
C LEU A 59 16.64 -2.70 5.72
N VAL A 60 17.16 -2.13 4.63
CA VAL A 60 18.60 -2.19 4.32
C VAL A 60 19.41 -1.27 5.25
N GLY A 61 18.82 -0.16 5.71
CA GLY A 61 19.40 0.71 6.74
C GLY A 61 19.65 -0.01 8.06
N ARG A 62 18.73 -0.87 8.50
CA ARG A 62 18.92 -1.73 9.68
C ARG A 62 20.06 -2.74 9.54
N GLN A 63 20.52 -3.00 8.31
CA GLN A 63 21.69 -3.84 8.02
C GLN A 63 22.99 -3.03 7.91
N GLY A 64 22.95 -1.73 8.23
CA GLY A 64 24.11 -0.83 8.20
C GLY A 64 24.36 -0.16 6.84
N LYS A 65 23.44 -0.27 5.88
CA LYS A 65 23.57 0.37 4.57
C LYS A 65 23.07 1.82 4.61
N LYS A 66 23.93 2.77 4.23
CA LYS A 66 23.55 4.15 3.96
C LYS A 66 22.98 4.25 2.54
N VAL A 67 21.75 4.73 2.42
CA VAL A 67 21.11 4.95 1.11
C VAL A 67 21.06 6.44 0.80
N VAL A 68 21.45 6.81 -0.41
CA VAL A 68 21.27 8.16 -0.98
C VAL A 68 20.48 8.07 -2.27
N VAL A 69 19.82 9.15 -2.65
CA VAL A 69 19.06 9.26 -3.90
C VAL A 69 19.70 10.33 -4.80
N SER A 70 19.68 10.13 -6.11
CA SER A 70 20.29 11.04 -7.08
C SER A 70 19.54 11.04 -8.42
N GLY A 71 19.88 11.99 -9.30
CA GLY A 71 19.38 12.00 -10.69
C GLY A 71 17.87 12.21 -10.83
N ILE A 72 17.20 12.75 -9.81
CA ILE A 72 15.74 12.92 -9.81
C ILE A 72 15.37 14.12 -10.67
N CYS A 73 14.56 13.92 -11.70
CA CYS A 73 14.03 15.03 -12.49
C CYS A 73 12.93 15.80 -11.72
N TRP A 74 12.80 17.10 -12.00
CA TRP A 74 11.88 18.00 -11.27
C TRP A 74 10.42 17.50 -11.15
N PRO A 75 9.78 16.92 -12.19
CA PRO A 75 8.42 16.40 -12.04
C PRO A 75 8.29 15.34 -10.94
N ILE A 76 9.26 14.44 -10.82
CA ILE A 76 9.30 13.42 -9.76
C ILE A 76 9.68 14.05 -8.43
N GLU A 77 10.74 14.86 -8.42
CA GLU A 77 11.24 15.52 -7.20
C GLU A 77 10.13 16.34 -6.53
N SER A 78 9.38 17.12 -7.32
CA SER A 78 8.30 17.98 -6.83
C SER A 78 7.17 17.18 -6.17
N VAL A 79 6.87 15.97 -6.66
CA VAL A 79 5.85 15.09 -6.06
C VAL A 79 6.40 14.45 -4.79
N LEU A 80 7.63 13.93 -4.84
CA LEU A 80 8.23 13.24 -3.70
C LEU A 80 8.69 14.18 -2.57
N ARG A 81 8.83 15.48 -2.83
CA ARG A 81 9.02 16.50 -1.78
C ARG A 81 7.70 16.96 -1.19
N ARG A 82 6.63 17.05 -1.98
CA ARG A 82 5.28 17.36 -1.49
C ARG A 82 4.71 16.24 -0.63
N ASN A 83 4.98 14.98 -0.97
CA ASN A 83 4.62 13.84 -0.13
C ASN A 83 5.61 13.58 1.02
N ARG A 84 6.63 14.43 1.20
CA ARG A 84 7.67 14.32 2.25
C ARG A 84 8.59 13.11 2.16
N PHE A 85 8.49 12.24 1.15
CA PHE A 85 9.41 11.11 1.02
C PHE A 85 10.88 11.56 0.87
N LEU A 86 11.15 12.55 0.03
CA LEU A 86 12.52 13.06 -0.15
C LEU A 86 13.05 13.85 1.05
N CYS A 87 12.18 14.23 2.00
CA CYS A 87 12.63 14.84 3.25
C CYS A 87 13.41 13.85 4.14
N GLU A 88 13.19 12.54 3.98
CA GLU A 88 14.01 11.50 4.60
C GLU A 88 15.45 11.48 4.06
N PHE A 89 15.67 12.13 2.91
CA PHE A 89 16.97 12.28 2.24
C PHE A 89 17.46 13.75 2.27
N GLU A 90 17.03 14.51 3.27
CA GLU A 90 17.46 15.89 3.53
C GLU A 90 17.00 16.92 2.47
N TYR A 91 16.07 16.57 1.57
CA TYR A 91 15.46 17.55 0.67
C TYR A 91 14.45 18.42 1.43
N PRO A 92 14.40 19.74 1.18
CA PRO A 92 13.44 20.62 1.84
C PRO A 92 12.01 20.28 1.40
N PRO A 93 11.01 20.34 2.29
CA PRO A 93 9.63 20.04 1.93
C PRO A 93 9.09 21.02 0.88
N LEU A 94 8.07 20.58 0.14
CA LEU A 94 7.27 21.45 -0.72
C LEU A 94 5.81 21.43 -0.27
N VAL A 95 5.13 22.57 -0.42
CA VAL A 95 3.71 22.69 -0.09
C VAL A 95 2.87 22.02 -1.18
N ASP A 96 1.86 21.23 -0.78
CA ASP A 96 0.89 20.66 -1.71
C ASP A 96 -0.32 21.57 -1.95
N TYR A 97 -0.13 22.58 -2.79
CA TYR A 97 -1.20 23.51 -3.17
C TYR A 97 -2.39 22.85 -3.90
N TYR A 98 -2.17 21.68 -4.50
CA TYR A 98 -3.17 21.00 -5.33
C TYR A 98 -4.01 19.99 -4.56
N ASN A 99 -3.70 19.75 -3.28
CA ASN A 99 -4.33 18.73 -2.45
C ASN A 99 -4.31 17.33 -3.12
N THR A 100 -3.23 17.02 -3.85
CA THR A 100 -3.05 15.78 -4.61
C THR A 100 -2.30 14.70 -3.83
N ILE A 101 -1.81 15.01 -2.64
CA ILE A 101 -0.90 14.15 -1.90
C ILE A 101 -1.56 13.52 -0.68
N LEU A 102 -1.25 12.25 -0.44
CA LEU A 102 -1.32 11.62 0.88
C LEU A 102 0.12 11.45 1.33
N GLU A 103 0.47 12.08 2.46
CA GLU A 103 1.85 12.18 2.90
C GLU A 103 2.48 10.79 3.09
N TYR A 104 3.77 10.66 2.74
CA TYR A 104 4.58 9.53 3.15
C TYR A 104 4.75 9.59 4.67
N ARG A 105 4.28 8.55 5.36
CA ARG A 105 4.37 8.45 6.82
C ARG A 105 4.81 7.06 7.25
N LYS A 106 5.48 7.02 8.40
CA LYS A 106 5.86 5.81 9.12
C LYS A 106 5.08 5.78 10.42
N PHE A 107 4.41 4.68 10.69
CA PHE A 107 3.60 4.48 11.88
C PHE A 107 4.22 3.38 12.75
N PRO A 108 4.66 3.67 13.99
CA PRO A 108 5.04 2.64 14.95
C PRO A 108 3.80 1.83 15.38
N PRO A 109 3.97 0.61 15.90
CA PRO A 109 2.88 -0.26 16.33
C PRO A 109 1.82 0.40 17.22
N GLU A 110 2.20 1.40 18.02
CA GLU A 110 1.32 2.06 19.00
C GLU A 110 0.53 3.26 18.43
N ALA A 111 0.68 3.58 17.15
CA ALA A 111 0.14 4.80 16.53
C ALA A 111 -1.28 4.64 15.94
N ASP A 112 -2.14 3.85 16.57
CA ASP A 112 -3.48 3.51 16.07
C ASP A 112 -4.33 4.75 15.75
N GLN A 113 -4.37 5.70 16.69
CA GLN A 113 -5.15 6.93 16.55
C GLN A 113 -4.60 7.82 15.42
N ASP A 114 -3.28 7.91 15.28
CA ASP A 114 -2.65 8.72 14.25
C ASP A 114 -2.88 8.12 12.86
N PHE A 115 -2.83 6.80 12.73
CA PHE A 115 -3.14 6.11 11.48
C PHE A 115 -4.61 6.31 11.07
N MET A 116 -5.54 6.13 12.02
CA MET A 116 -6.98 6.37 11.80
C MET A 116 -7.27 7.82 11.39
N LEU A 117 -6.57 8.79 11.99
CA LEU A 117 -6.66 10.21 11.63
C LEU A 117 -6.07 10.48 10.25
N TYR A 118 -4.96 9.84 9.89
CA TYR A 118 -4.35 9.94 8.57
C TYR A 118 -5.32 9.49 7.48
N ILE A 119 -5.93 8.30 7.62
CA ILE A 119 -6.92 7.80 6.65
C ILE A 119 -8.15 8.72 6.60
N LYS A 120 -8.67 9.13 7.76
CA LYS A 120 -9.83 10.04 7.80
C LYS A 120 -9.55 11.37 7.10
N ASN A 121 -8.42 12.00 7.39
CA ASN A 121 -8.17 13.37 6.96
C ASN A 121 -7.53 13.44 5.56
N GLU A 122 -6.62 12.52 5.24
CA GLU A 122 -5.84 12.57 4.00
C GLU A 122 -6.42 11.70 2.88
N LEU A 123 -7.17 10.63 3.20
CA LEU A 123 -7.86 9.82 2.20
C LEU A 123 -9.33 10.23 2.07
N LEU A 124 -10.13 10.01 3.14
CA LEU A 124 -11.58 10.23 3.10
C LEU A 124 -11.96 11.71 3.07
N GLY A 125 -11.09 12.59 3.58
CA GLY A 125 -11.27 14.03 3.56
C GLY A 125 -10.97 14.70 2.20
N LYS A 126 -10.59 13.93 1.17
CA LYS A 126 -10.35 14.50 -0.16
C LYS A 126 -11.69 14.95 -0.77
N PRO A 127 -11.78 16.20 -1.29
CA PRO A 127 -13.02 16.72 -1.86
C PRO A 127 -13.60 15.86 -2.99
N ASP A 128 -12.73 15.23 -3.78
CA ASP A 128 -13.09 14.39 -4.91
C ASP A 128 -13.23 12.90 -4.53
N PHE A 129 -13.08 12.54 -3.25
CA PHE A 129 -13.33 11.16 -2.81
C PHE A 129 -14.83 10.84 -3.01
N PRO A 130 -15.20 9.62 -3.46
CA PRO A 130 -16.59 9.32 -3.78
C PRO A 130 -17.55 9.62 -2.61
N GLU A 131 -18.71 10.21 -2.93
CA GLU A 131 -19.68 10.62 -1.91
C GLU A 131 -20.16 9.40 -1.11
N HIS A 132 -20.12 9.48 0.22
CA HIS A 132 -20.48 8.36 1.08
C HIS A 132 -21.14 8.84 2.39
N SER A 133 -21.95 7.97 2.99
CA SER A 133 -22.52 8.21 4.32
C SER A 133 -21.42 8.26 5.39
N GLN A 134 -21.70 8.96 6.50
CA GLN A 134 -20.75 9.05 7.61
C GLN A 134 -20.41 7.66 8.20
N LEU A 135 -21.39 6.76 8.28
CA LEU A 135 -21.18 5.41 8.79
C LEU A 135 -20.33 4.58 7.83
N LEU A 136 -20.59 4.64 6.52
CA LEU A 136 -19.74 3.96 5.54
C LEU A 136 -18.30 4.48 5.58
N GLY A 137 -18.09 5.79 5.69
CA GLY A 137 -16.75 6.36 5.83
C GLY A 137 -16.02 5.85 7.07
N LYS A 138 -16.73 5.74 8.19
CA LYS A 138 -16.20 5.11 9.41
C LYS A 138 -15.81 3.64 9.16
N ARG A 139 -16.66 2.86 8.49
CA ARG A 139 -16.38 1.45 8.16
C ARG A 139 -15.20 1.27 7.20
N ILE A 140 -15.08 2.13 6.19
CA ILE A 140 -13.93 2.13 5.28
C ILE A 140 -12.63 2.40 6.07
N ASN A 141 -12.65 3.38 6.98
CA ASN A 141 -11.50 3.67 7.83
C ASN A 141 -11.13 2.47 8.72
N GLU A 142 -12.12 1.86 9.40
CA GLU A 142 -11.93 0.65 10.21
C GLU A 142 -11.32 -0.50 9.38
N ASN A 143 -11.80 -0.73 8.16
CA ASN A 143 -11.27 -1.75 7.25
C ASN A 143 -9.83 -1.49 6.80
N ILE A 144 -9.48 -0.24 6.50
CA ILE A 144 -8.11 0.10 6.12
C ILE A 144 -7.18 -0.02 7.35
N PHE A 145 -7.68 0.32 8.54
CA PHE A 145 -6.97 0.09 9.79
C PHE A 145 -6.74 -1.41 10.06
N GLU A 146 -7.65 -2.30 9.66
CA GLU A 146 -7.40 -3.75 9.75
C GLU A 146 -6.21 -4.21 8.89
N LEU A 147 -5.93 -3.56 7.75
CA LEU A 147 -4.70 -3.83 6.99
C LEU A 147 -3.45 -3.46 7.80
N TYR A 148 -3.48 -2.30 8.44
CA TYR A 148 -2.43 -1.83 9.34
C TYR A 148 -2.27 -2.75 10.57
N GLU A 149 -3.37 -3.19 11.17
CA GLU A 149 -3.36 -4.12 12.30
C GLU A 149 -2.81 -5.50 11.94
N ASN A 150 -3.08 -5.98 10.72
CA ASN A 150 -2.53 -7.24 10.24
C ASN A 150 -1.02 -7.11 9.98
N ALA A 151 -0.59 -5.99 9.38
CA ALA A 151 0.81 -5.61 9.28
C ALA A 151 1.52 -5.65 10.64
N ARG A 152 0.92 -5.02 11.67
CA ARG A 152 1.46 -4.95 13.03
C ARG A 152 1.48 -6.31 13.73
N THR A 153 0.32 -6.94 13.88
CA THR A 153 0.11 -8.14 14.71
C THR A 153 0.74 -9.37 14.09
N HIS A 154 0.63 -9.52 12.77
CA HIS A 154 1.11 -10.69 12.06
C HIS A 154 2.49 -10.45 11.44
N GLY A 155 2.79 -9.24 10.96
CA GLY A 155 4.09 -8.91 10.38
C GLY A 155 5.20 -8.73 11.40
N ARG A 156 4.90 -8.33 12.66
CA ARG A 156 5.91 -8.00 13.70
C ARG A 156 6.93 -6.94 13.21
N CYS A 157 6.47 -6.01 12.39
CA CYS A 157 7.28 -4.92 11.87
C CYS A 157 7.45 -3.80 12.91
N ALA A 158 8.61 -3.14 12.94
CA ALA A 158 8.81 -2.00 13.83
C ALA A 158 8.14 -0.70 13.32
N GLN A 159 7.82 -0.62 12.03
CA GLN A 159 7.16 0.51 11.38
C GLN A 159 6.31 0.01 10.21
N THR A 160 5.15 0.63 10.00
CA THR A 160 4.34 0.51 8.78
C THR A 160 4.48 1.78 7.96
N HIS A 161 4.78 1.65 6.67
CA HIS A 161 4.92 2.77 5.75
C HIS A 161 3.64 2.97 4.96
N THR A 162 3.20 4.21 4.80
CA THR A 162 2.09 4.54 3.91
C THR A 162 2.39 5.77 3.08
N CYS A 163 1.86 5.81 1.86
CA CYS A 163 1.90 6.97 0.98
C CYS A 163 0.83 6.84 -0.09
N GLY A 164 0.37 7.96 -0.63
CA GLY A 164 -0.58 7.94 -1.73
C GLY A 164 -0.57 9.21 -2.56
N GLN A 165 -1.32 9.16 -3.66
CA GLN A 165 -1.50 10.30 -4.53
C GLN A 165 -2.84 10.23 -5.24
N TYR A 166 -3.51 11.38 -5.29
CA TYR A 166 -4.61 11.66 -6.18
C TYR A 166 -4.08 12.15 -7.53
N TYR A 167 -4.57 11.54 -8.60
CA TYR A 167 -4.24 11.81 -9.99
C TYR A 167 -5.43 12.46 -10.75
N PRO A 168 -5.66 13.78 -10.61
CA PRO A 168 -6.79 14.48 -11.25
C PRO A 168 -6.76 14.50 -12.77
N ASN A 169 -5.55 14.34 -13.35
CA ASN A 169 -5.34 14.39 -14.80
C ASN A 169 -5.34 13.00 -15.47
N LYS A 170 -5.59 11.92 -14.70
CA LYS A 170 -5.79 10.58 -15.28
C LYS A 170 -7.24 10.42 -15.68
N MET A 171 -7.48 9.57 -16.68
CA MET A 171 -8.82 9.19 -17.15
C MET A 171 -8.97 7.67 -17.01
N PRO A 172 -9.77 7.18 -16.05
CA PRO A 172 -10.52 7.96 -15.05
C PRO A 172 -9.58 8.61 -14.01
N LYS A 173 -10.10 9.64 -13.32
CA LYS A 173 -9.47 10.20 -12.11
C LYS A 173 -9.31 9.08 -11.10
N ARG A 174 -8.17 9.03 -10.40
CA ARG A 174 -7.93 7.97 -9.41
C ARG A 174 -7.06 8.42 -8.26
N LEU A 175 -7.16 7.72 -7.14
CA LEU A 175 -6.33 7.91 -5.96
C LEU A 175 -5.75 6.56 -5.57
N ASP A 176 -4.43 6.48 -5.52
CA ASP A 176 -3.71 5.29 -5.04
C ASP A 176 -3.20 5.55 -3.60
N ILE A 177 -3.44 4.61 -2.69
CA ILE A 177 -2.83 4.56 -1.35
C ILE A 177 -2.18 3.20 -1.16
N THR A 178 -0.95 3.19 -0.68
CA THR A 178 -0.20 1.96 -0.38
C THR A 178 0.20 1.94 1.07
N ILE A 179 -0.06 0.80 1.74
CA ILE A 179 0.38 0.48 3.10
C ILE A 179 1.36 -0.69 2.98
N VAL A 180 2.51 -0.58 3.63
CA VAL A 180 3.60 -1.56 3.55
C VAL A 180 4.12 -1.88 4.93
N ASP A 181 4.20 -3.17 5.24
CA ASP A 181 4.97 -3.67 6.37
C ASP A 181 6.12 -4.55 5.90
N MET A 182 7.20 -4.56 6.70
CA MET A 182 8.35 -5.42 6.50
C MET A 182 8.44 -6.38 7.68
N GLY A 183 8.23 -7.67 7.41
CA GLY A 183 8.00 -8.63 8.46
C GLY A 183 7.54 -9.99 7.98
N ARG A 184 6.86 -10.70 8.86
CA ARG A 184 6.35 -12.03 8.60
C ARG A 184 5.24 -11.99 7.55
N THR A 185 5.40 -12.80 6.52
CA THR A 185 4.52 -12.76 5.34
C THR A 185 3.19 -13.49 5.57
N ILE A 186 2.18 -13.17 4.76
CA ILE A 186 0.91 -13.92 4.72
C ILE A 186 1.18 -15.41 4.44
N LYS A 187 2.07 -15.71 3.49
CA LYS A 187 2.47 -17.09 3.16
C LYS A 187 2.97 -17.85 4.38
N THR A 188 3.87 -17.25 5.16
CA THR A 188 4.41 -17.86 6.38
C THR A 188 3.29 -18.13 7.40
N ASN A 189 2.46 -17.12 7.69
CA ASN A 189 1.39 -17.24 8.69
C ASN A 189 0.34 -18.30 8.30
N VAL A 190 -0.09 -18.29 7.03
CA VAL A 190 -1.10 -19.23 6.52
C VAL A 190 -0.58 -20.65 6.48
N ASN A 191 0.65 -20.86 5.98
CA ASN A 191 1.22 -22.20 5.89
C ASN A 191 1.47 -22.85 7.25
N GLU A 192 1.93 -22.07 8.22
CA GLU A 192 2.08 -22.57 9.59
C GLU A 192 0.73 -22.89 10.24
N PHE A 193 -0.27 -22.02 10.07
CA PHE A 193 -1.61 -22.24 10.62
C PHE A 193 -2.28 -23.49 10.04
N LEU A 194 -2.16 -23.69 8.72
CA LEU A 194 -2.77 -24.82 8.02
C LEU A 194 -1.93 -26.10 8.05
N GLY A 195 -0.66 -26.04 8.48
CA GLY A 195 0.30 -27.13 8.27
C GLY A 195 0.51 -27.45 6.78
N ALA A 196 0.48 -26.44 5.92
CA ALA A 196 0.47 -26.57 4.46
C ALA A 196 1.73 -25.96 3.81
N SER A 197 1.87 -26.13 2.49
CA SER A 197 2.94 -25.52 1.69
C SER A 197 2.35 -24.83 0.46
N LEU A 198 1.50 -23.83 0.69
CA LEU A 198 0.91 -22.98 -0.33
C LEU A 198 1.95 -21.99 -0.87
N SER A 199 1.84 -21.66 -2.17
CA SER A 199 2.56 -20.51 -2.76
C SER A 199 2.02 -19.20 -2.20
N GLY A 200 2.76 -18.10 -2.34
CA GLY A 200 2.33 -16.79 -1.86
C GLY A 200 0.97 -16.37 -2.41
N ALA A 201 0.75 -16.51 -3.72
CA ALA A 201 -0.54 -16.17 -4.33
C ALA A 201 -1.71 -16.98 -3.75
N LYS A 202 -1.51 -18.28 -3.50
CA LYS A 202 -2.53 -19.15 -2.89
C LYS A 202 -2.77 -18.82 -1.42
N ALA A 203 -1.73 -18.47 -0.67
CA ALA A 203 -1.85 -18.06 0.72
C ALA A 203 -2.57 -16.72 0.86
N ILE A 204 -2.29 -15.75 -0.02
CA ILE A 204 -3.00 -14.47 -0.08
C ILE A 204 -4.49 -14.72 -0.39
N GLU A 205 -4.78 -15.55 -1.39
CA GLU A 205 -6.17 -15.87 -1.70
C GLU A 205 -6.89 -16.55 -0.54
N TRP A 206 -6.25 -17.50 0.14
CA TRP A 206 -6.83 -18.12 1.33
C TRP A 206 -7.11 -17.07 2.41
N ALA A 207 -6.18 -16.15 2.66
CA ALA A 207 -6.35 -15.11 3.68
C ALA A 207 -7.49 -14.13 3.35
N LEU A 208 -7.77 -13.89 2.06
CA LEU A 208 -8.84 -13.00 1.59
C LEU A 208 -10.23 -13.66 1.59
N GLN A 209 -10.35 -14.96 1.81
CA GLN A 209 -11.65 -15.62 1.92
C GLN A 209 -12.36 -15.24 3.21
N TYR A 210 -13.67 -15.00 3.12
CA TYR A 210 -14.52 -14.67 4.26
C TYR A 210 -14.40 -15.73 5.37
N GLY A 211 -14.23 -15.27 6.61
CA GLY A 211 -14.11 -16.12 7.79
C GLY A 211 -12.73 -16.77 8.00
N ASN A 212 -11.79 -16.65 7.05
CA ASN A 212 -10.44 -17.17 7.23
C ASN A 212 -9.60 -16.19 8.07
N THR A 213 -8.96 -16.74 9.11
CA THR A 213 -8.03 -15.98 9.94
C THR A 213 -6.97 -16.87 10.54
N THR A 214 -5.77 -16.33 10.69
CA THR A 214 -4.68 -16.98 11.42
C THR A 214 -4.61 -16.49 12.88
N LYS A 215 -5.55 -15.65 13.33
CA LYS A 215 -5.65 -15.23 14.74
C LYS A 215 -6.19 -16.39 15.57
N THR A 216 -5.50 -16.72 16.67
CA THR A 216 -5.93 -17.76 17.62
C THR A 216 -6.50 -17.08 18.88
N GLY A 217 -7.63 -17.59 19.41
CA GLY A 217 -8.35 -17.02 20.57
C GLY A 217 -9.67 -16.31 20.21
N ASN A 218 -10.32 -15.66 21.18
CA ASN A 218 -11.60 -14.92 21.02
C ASN A 218 -11.46 -13.56 20.30
N ILE A 219 -10.41 -13.39 19.49
CA ILE A 219 -10.19 -12.17 18.72
C ILE A 219 -10.89 -12.39 17.37
N SER A 220 -11.96 -11.64 17.11
CA SER A 220 -12.64 -11.67 15.81
C SER A 220 -11.59 -11.49 14.71
N GLY A 221 -11.46 -12.52 13.89
CA GLY A 221 -10.43 -12.63 12.87
C GLY A 221 -11.07 -13.00 11.54
N GLY A 222 -10.55 -12.39 10.49
CA GLY A 222 -11.11 -12.35 9.15
C GLY A 222 -10.86 -10.92 8.71
N LEU A 223 -10.33 -10.70 7.52
CA LEU A 223 -9.69 -9.43 7.12
C LEU A 223 -10.55 -8.18 7.34
N GLY A 224 -11.86 -8.33 7.59
CA GLY A 224 -12.84 -7.27 7.78
C GLY A 224 -12.99 -6.37 6.56
N LEU A 225 -12.12 -6.54 5.57
CA LEU A 225 -12.06 -5.90 4.26
C LEU A 225 -13.32 -6.05 3.40
N ASP A 226 -14.35 -6.77 3.84
CA ASP A 226 -15.55 -7.00 3.02
C ASP A 226 -16.17 -5.67 2.58
N ILE A 227 -16.18 -4.65 3.45
CA ILE A 227 -16.76 -3.34 3.15
C ILE A 227 -15.90 -2.62 2.13
N ILE A 228 -14.58 -2.49 2.35
CA ILE A 228 -13.71 -1.82 1.38
C ILE A 228 -13.63 -2.59 0.06
N PHE A 229 -13.67 -3.92 0.10
CA PHE A 229 -13.67 -4.76 -1.09
C PHE A 229 -14.94 -4.50 -1.90
N ASN A 230 -16.12 -4.57 -1.28
CA ASN A 230 -17.39 -4.28 -1.92
C ASN A 230 -17.47 -2.84 -2.44
N PHE A 231 -16.96 -1.87 -1.67
CA PHE A 231 -16.84 -0.49 -2.12
C PHE A 231 -16.01 -0.39 -3.39
N ILE A 232 -14.83 -1.01 -3.43
CA ILE A 232 -13.96 -1.03 -4.61
C ILE A 232 -14.62 -1.75 -5.81
N LYS A 233 -15.42 -2.80 -5.58
CA LYS A 233 -16.18 -3.44 -6.67
C LYS A 233 -17.15 -2.47 -7.31
N LEU A 234 -17.91 -1.71 -6.51
CA LEU A 234 -18.90 -0.78 -7.00
C LEU A 234 -18.23 0.44 -7.66
N ASN A 235 -17.23 1.00 -6.98
CA ASN A 235 -16.46 2.15 -7.42
C ASN A 235 -15.56 1.86 -8.65
N GLN A 236 -15.44 0.61 -9.11
CA GLN A 236 -14.58 0.21 -10.23
C GLN A 236 -13.08 0.48 -10.01
N GLY A 237 -12.66 0.46 -8.74
CA GLY A 237 -11.27 0.61 -8.34
C GLY A 237 -10.46 -0.68 -8.50
N LYS A 238 -9.34 -0.74 -7.77
CA LYS A 238 -8.41 -1.88 -7.76
C LYS A 238 -7.84 -2.10 -6.35
N ILE A 239 -7.68 -3.36 -5.96
CA ILE A 239 -6.94 -3.75 -4.74
C ILE A 239 -5.82 -4.69 -5.15
N GLN A 240 -4.63 -4.47 -4.62
CA GLN A 240 -3.45 -5.31 -4.85
C GLN A 240 -2.83 -5.70 -3.51
N ILE A 241 -2.56 -6.99 -3.34
CA ILE A 241 -1.85 -7.54 -2.19
C ILE A 241 -0.61 -8.28 -2.69
N ILE A 242 0.55 -7.91 -2.18
CA ILE A 242 1.83 -8.55 -2.45
C ILE A 242 2.40 -9.01 -1.12
N SER A 243 2.75 -10.29 -1.00
CA SER A 243 3.36 -10.83 0.22
C SER A 243 4.17 -12.07 -0.09
N SER A 244 5.41 -12.15 0.40
CA SER A 244 6.36 -13.19 -0.02
C SER A 244 6.54 -13.20 -1.55
N ASP A 245 6.45 -14.36 -2.17
CA ASP A 245 6.43 -14.56 -3.62
C ASP A 245 5.05 -14.33 -4.25
N GLY A 246 4.02 -13.93 -3.49
CA GLY A 246 2.65 -13.83 -3.99
C GLY A 246 2.28 -12.45 -4.54
N TYR A 247 1.58 -12.44 -5.67
CA TYR A 247 0.85 -11.29 -6.19
C TYR A 247 -0.63 -11.65 -6.34
N TRP A 248 -1.48 -10.80 -5.81
CA TRP A 248 -2.92 -10.88 -5.95
C TRP A 248 -3.47 -9.49 -6.31
N GLU A 249 -4.28 -9.41 -7.36
CA GLU A 249 -4.96 -8.18 -7.76
C GLU A 249 -6.42 -8.46 -8.04
N TYR A 250 -7.30 -7.62 -7.50
CA TYR A 250 -8.66 -7.48 -7.95
C TYR A 250 -8.83 -6.16 -8.71
N ARG A 251 -9.42 -6.22 -9.91
CA ARG A 251 -9.77 -5.04 -10.70
C ARG A 251 -10.97 -5.34 -11.59
N ARG A 252 -12.03 -4.52 -11.49
CA ARG A 252 -13.20 -4.56 -12.39
C ARG A 252 -13.81 -5.96 -12.57
N GLY A 253 -14.00 -6.71 -11.48
CA GLY A 253 -14.58 -8.05 -11.50
C GLY A 253 -13.58 -9.19 -11.78
N PHE A 254 -12.35 -8.87 -12.17
CA PHE A 254 -11.32 -9.87 -12.45
C PHE A 254 -10.33 -9.98 -11.30
N THR A 255 -9.96 -11.21 -10.98
CA THR A 255 -8.90 -11.49 -10.00
C THR A 255 -7.71 -12.12 -10.71
N THR A 256 -6.56 -11.42 -10.69
CA THR A 256 -5.29 -11.89 -11.24
C THR A 256 -4.41 -12.40 -10.09
N LYS A 257 -3.81 -13.57 -10.27
CA LYS A 257 -2.99 -14.23 -9.27
C LYS A 257 -1.75 -14.80 -9.94
N THR A 258 -0.59 -14.43 -9.44
CA THR A 258 0.68 -14.93 -9.97
C THR A 258 1.72 -14.93 -8.86
N ASN A 259 2.80 -15.69 -9.04
CA ASN A 259 3.91 -15.63 -8.12
C ASN A 259 5.11 -14.94 -8.79
N PHE A 260 5.83 -14.15 -8.01
CA PHE A 260 7.15 -13.64 -8.35
C PHE A 260 8.18 -14.77 -8.24
N GLU A 261 9.31 -14.63 -8.94
CA GLU A 261 10.44 -15.57 -8.77
C GLU A 261 11.14 -15.39 -7.42
N LYS A 262 11.05 -14.19 -6.85
CA LYS A 262 11.68 -13.79 -5.61
C LYS A 262 10.66 -13.26 -4.61
N ALA A 263 11.00 -13.31 -3.32
CA ALA A 263 10.06 -12.98 -2.26
C ALA A 263 10.28 -11.56 -1.70
N PHE A 264 9.19 -10.82 -1.56
CA PHE A 264 9.14 -9.60 -0.75
C PHE A 264 9.10 -9.96 0.76
N PRO A 265 9.97 -9.37 1.61
CA PRO A 265 10.05 -9.70 3.04
C PRO A 265 8.99 -8.94 3.87
N GLY A 266 7.71 -9.07 3.51
CA GLY A 266 6.63 -8.35 4.18
C GLY A 266 5.32 -8.43 3.39
N THR A 267 4.45 -7.44 3.60
CA THR A 267 3.20 -7.29 2.84
C THR A 267 3.04 -5.86 2.32
N ILE A 268 2.60 -5.74 1.07
CA ILE A 268 2.20 -4.48 0.43
C ILE A 268 0.72 -4.61 0.14
N ALA A 269 -0.09 -3.68 0.64
CA ALA A 269 -1.48 -3.51 0.27
C ALA A 269 -1.65 -2.17 -0.45
N ASN A 270 -2.03 -2.21 -1.73
CA ASN A 270 -2.37 -1.01 -2.49
C ASN A 270 -3.87 -0.99 -2.79
N ILE A 271 -4.50 0.16 -2.60
CA ILE A 271 -5.89 0.42 -2.93
C ILE A 271 -5.94 1.62 -3.89
N GLU A 272 -6.55 1.39 -5.06
CA GLU A 272 -6.83 2.40 -6.06
C GLU A 272 -8.34 2.68 -6.05
N PHE A 273 -8.70 3.92 -5.76
CA PHE A 273 -10.06 4.44 -5.82
C PHE A 273 -10.29 5.15 -7.14
N ASN A 274 -11.45 4.93 -7.75
CA ASN A 274 -11.92 5.71 -8.88
C ASN A 274 -12.59 6.99 -8.36
N LEU A 275 -12.06 8.15 -8.76
CA LEU A 275 -12.57 9.47 -8.35
C LEU A 275 -13.33 10.16 -9.50
N ASP A 276 -13.60 9.43 -10.59
CA ASP A 276 -14.50 9.85 -11.66
C ASP A 276 -15.89 9.20 -11.48
N ASP A 277 -16.29 9.03 -10.22
CA ASP A 277 -17.49 8.34 -9.80
C ASP A 277 -18.48 9.34 -9.19
N SER A 278 -19.66 9.45 -9.80
CA SER A 278 -20.74 10.34 -9.35
C SER A 278 -21.78 9.64 -8.48
N ALA A 279 -21.59 8.35 -8.17
CA ALA A 279 -22.47 7.63 -7.27
C ALA A 279 -22.29 8.08 -5.81
N ARG A 280 -23.38 7.97 -5.05
CA ARG A 280 -23.37 8.11 -3.59
C ARG A 280 -23.49 6.73 -2.94
N TYR A 281 -22.61 6.46 -1.99
CA TYR A 281 -22.53 5.18 -1.29
C TYR A 281 -23.07 5.24 0.13
N GLN A 282 -23.78 4.19 0.54
CA GLN A 282 -24.23 4.00 1.92
C GLN A 282 -24.33 2.50 2.22
N LEU A 283 -24.30 2.13 3.49
CA LEU A 283 -24.52 0.76 3.91
C LEU A 283 -26.00 0.39 3.73
N ARG A 284 -26.27 -0.89 3.46
CA ARG A 284 -27.64 -1.39 3.32
C ARG A 284 -28.48 -1.18 4.59
N GLU A 285 -27.84 -1.24 5.76
CA GLU A 285 -28.48 -1.01 7.07
C GLU A 285 -28.87 0.46 7.31
N GLU A 286 -28.39 1.41 6.48
CA GLU A 286 -28.76 2.82 6.57
C GLU A 286 -30.01 3.16 5.75
N VAL A 287 -30.51 2.25 4.92
CA VAL A 287 -31.72 2.44 4.13
C VAL A 287 -32.94 2.19 5.02
N PRO A 288 -33.80 3.19 5.27
CA PRO A 288 -35.05 2.98 6.01
C PRO A 288 -35.90 1.90 5.34
N LEU A 289 -36.54 1.04 6.15
CA LEU A 289 -37.42 -0.02 5.63
C LEU A 289 -38.59 0.52 4.80
N ASP A 290 -38.98 1.78 5.04
CA ASP A 290 -40.08 2.46 4.36
C ASP A 290 -39.74 2.90 2.92
N ASP A 291 -38.46 2.90 2.52
CA ASP A 291 -38.00 3.26 1.17
C ASP A 291 -37.81 2.02 0.26
N ILE A 292 -38.20 0.82 0.72
CA ILE A 292 -38.03 -0.46 -0.01
C ILE A 292 -39.32 -0.92 -0.74
N PHE A 293 -40.36 -0.09 -0.79
CA PHE A 293 -41.62 -0.38 -1.51
C PHE A 293 -42.05 0.71 -2.48
#